data_AF-A0A0R1V158-F1
#
_entry.id   AF-A0A0R1V158-F1
#
_cell.length_a   1.000
_cell.length_b   1.000
_cell.length_c   1.000
_cell.angle_alpha   90.00
_cell.angle_beta   90.00
_cell.angle_gamma   90.00
#
_symmetry.space_group_name_H-M   'P 1'
#
loop_
_entity.id
_entity.type
_entity.pdbx_description
1 polymer ?
#
loop_
_entity_poly.entity_id
_entity_poly.type
_entity_poly.pdbx_seq_one_letter_code
_entity_poly.pdbx_strand_id
1 'polypeptide(L)'
;MGQLIKQEIFKFRHQRIAWLAPVILTLLMGGLAMTAHGASSGDQKFYISSAYGGFQWLTILIIVIGSGCVTMEFEYGTIKQLATQVNHRWTIFVGKYVLVLGYSLLLHGLAVVVTLLLKVGAGRGLHWQTSYLYHQSLLANLVTNALLDMYGGVMIVGLVFLLASFSRNSAAAIAIGVGACFMGEGVSSLLLQSFKSLVPLMKWNPFNMFFLQEEYGNPSYQQNVTHLTIQQLSVGNLVWALCFVGVGAVIFSRRQI
;
A
#
# COMPACT_ATOMS: atom_id res chain seq x y z
N MET A 1 14.05 -18.97 -9.47
CA MET A 1 13.32 -17.72 -9.16
C MET A 1 13.51 -16.62 -10.21
N GLY A 2 14.74 -16.31 -10.63
CA GLY A 2 15.00 -15.19 -11.57
C GLY A 2 14.27 -15.27 -12.93
N GLN A 3 14.17 -16.45 -13.54
CA GLN A 3 13.41 -16.62 -14.81
C GLN A 3 11.90 -16.36 -14.64
N LEU A 4 11.31 -16.81 -13.53
CA LEU A 4 9.90 -16.59 -13.21
C LEU A 4 9.59 -15.11 -13.03
N ILE A 5 10.45 -14.39 -12.30
CA ILE A 5 10.29 -12.93 -12.13
C ILE A 5 10.36 -12.22 -13.48
N LYS A 6 11.29 -12.59 -14.37
CA LYS A 6 11.37 -12.02 -15.73
C LYS A 6 10.10 -12.26 -16.54
N GLN A 7 9.51 -13.46 -16.44
CA GLN A 7 8.25 -13.79 -17.11
C GLN A 7 7.08 -12.96 -16.55
N GLU A 8 6.98 -12.82 -15.23
CA GLU A 8 5.91 -12.03 -14.60
C GLU A 8 6.05 -10.53 -14.93
N ILE A 9 7.28 -9.98 -14.96
CA ILE A 9 7.55 -8.62 -15.44
C ILE A 9 7.11 -8.46 -16.90
N PHE A 10 7.47 -9.42 -17.75
CA PHE A 10 7.08 -9.38 -19.16
C PHE A 10 5.56 -9.37 -19.30
N LYS A 11 4.83 -10.27 -18.62
CA LYS A 11 3.36 -10.30 -18.66
C LYS A 11 2.77 -8.97 -18.19
N PHE A 12 3.19 -8.49 -17.03
CA PHE A 12 2.64 -7.28 -16.42
C PHE A 12 2.86 -6.05 -17.28
N ARG A 13 4.06 -5.89 -17.86
CA ARG A 13 4.37 -4.78 -18.77
C ARG A 13 3.45 -4.70 -20.00
N HIS A 14 2.87 -5.81 -20.45
CA HIS A 14 1.94 -5.80 -21.58
C HIS A 14 0.47 -5.63 -21.16
N GLN A 15 0.18 -5.55 -19.86
CA GLN A 15 -1.15 -5.21 -19.39
C GLN A 15 -1.36 -3.69 -19.48
N ARG A 16 -2.56 -3.28 -19.92
CA ARG A 16 -2.91 -1.86 -20.02
C ARG A 16 -2.77 -1.14 -18.66
N ILE A 17 -3.12 -1.83 -17.57
CA ILE A 17 -3.08 -1.24 -16.21
C ILE A 17 -1.67 -0.86 -15.77
N ALA A 18 -0.62 -1.55 -16.23
CA ALA A 18 0.77 -1.23 -15.91
C ALA A 18 1.21 0.15 -16.44
N TRP A 19 0.55 0.64 -17.49
CA TRP A 19 0.82 1.97 -18.06
C TRP A 19 -0.24 2.99 -17.67
N LEU A 20 -1.49 2.55 -17.44
CA LEU A 20 -2.56 3.44 -16.98
C LEU A 20 -2.38 3.87 -15.52
N ALA A 21 -1.93 2.98 -14.62
CA ALA A 21 -1.76 3.31 -13.20
C ALA A 21 -0.87 4.54 -12.93
N PRO A 22 0.34 4.68 -13.51
CA PRO A 22 1.15 5.89 -13.29
C PRO A 22 0.47 7.15 -13.84
N VAL A 23 -0.20 7.06 -14.99
CA VAL A 23 -0.95 8.18 -15.56
C VAL A 23 -2.10 8.60 -14.64
N ILE A 24 -2.92 7.63 -14.20
CA ILE A 24 -4.03 7.88 -13.27
C ILE A 24 -3.51 8.49 -11.97
N LEU A 25 -2.42 7.95 -11.41
CA LEU A 25 -1.80 8.48 -10.20
C LEU A 25 -1.40 9.95 -10.38
N THR A 26 -0.70 10.27 -11.47
CA THR A 26 -0.27 11.65 -11.76
C THR A 26 -1.46 12.61 -11.92
N LEU A 27 -2.54 12.17 -12.57
CA LEU A 27 -3.74 12.97 -12.78
C LEU A 27 -4.47 13.26 -11.46
N LEU A 28 -4.62 12.25 -10.60
CA LEU A 28 -5.27 12.38 -9.30
C LEU A 28 -4.47 13.33 -8.37
N MET A 29 -3.15 13.19 -8.36
CA MET A 29 -2.26 14.10 -7.64
C MET A 29 -2.35 15.53 -8.17
N GLY A 30 -2.39 15.71 -9.50
CA GLY A 30 -2.59 17.03 -10.12
C GLY A 30 -3.91 17.67 -9.72
N GLY A 31 -4.99 16.88 -9.67
CA GLY A 31 -6.30 17.30 -9.17
C GLY A 31 -6.26 17.88 -7.75
N LEU A 32 -5.64 17.17 -6.82
CA LEU A 32 -5.48 17.63 -5.42
C LEU A 32 -4.46 18.77 -5.28
N ALA A 33 -3.43 18.83 -6.12
CA ALA A 33 -2.50 19.95 -6.11
C ALA A 33 -3.20 21.27 -6.48
N MET A 34 -4.18 21.24 -7.39
CA MET A 34 -4.96 22.43 -7.74
C MET A 34 -5.77 22.99 -6.57
N THR A 35 -6.31 22.14 -5.71
CA THR A 35 -7.08 22.59 -4.53
C THR A 35 -6.18 23.13 -3.42
N ALA A 36 -4.91 22.69 -3.37
CA ALA A 36 -3.93 23.14 -2.38
C ALA A 36 -3.44 24.59 -2.58
N HIS A 37 -3.62 25.18 -3.78
CA HIS A 37 -3.15 26.53 -4.11
C HIS A 37 -3.73 27.63 -3.19
N GLY A 38 -4.99 27.52 -2.80
CA GLY A 38 -5.67 28.50 -1.93
C GLY A 38 -5.69 28.13 -0.45
N ALA A 39 -5.06 27.02 -0.08
CA ALA A 39 -5.09 26.50 1.28
C ALA A 39 -4.13 27.26 2.21
N SER A 40 -4.31 27.10 3.52
CA SER A 40 -3.40 27.70 4.50
C SER A 40 -1.98 27.14 4.36
N SER A 41 -0.98 27.84 4.90
CA SER A 41 0.41 27.36 4.86
C SER A 41 0.61 26.01 5.55
N GLY A 42 -0.20 25.71 6.59
CA GLY A 42 -0.21 24.42 7.26
C GLY A 42 -0.74 23.31 6.35
N ASP A 43 -1.87 23.56 5.69
CA ASP A 43 -2.50 22.61 4.77
C ASP A 43 -1.62 22.35 3.55
N GLN A 44 -0.97 23.38 3.01
CA GLN A 44 -0.01 23.22 1.91
C GLN A 44 1.17 22.30 2.30
N LYS A 45 1.71 22.44 3.52
CA LYS A 45 2.75 21.53 4.03
C LYS A 45 2.22 20.10 4.12
N PHE A 46 1.01 19.91 4.64
CA PHE A 46 0.37 18.60 4.70
C PHE A 46 0.24 17.99 3.30
N TYR A 47 -0.39 18.68 2.35
CA TYR A 47 -0.57 18.20 0.99
C TYR A 47 0.75 17.89 0.29
N ILE A 48 1.78 18.73 0.45
CA ILE A 48 3.10 18.42 -0.12
C ILE A 48 3.69 17.16 0.53
N SER A 49 3.65 17.06 1.86
CA SER A 49 4.23 15.93 2.59
C SER A 49 3.49 14.60 2.38
N SER A 50 2.22 14.64 1.98
CA SER A 50 1.38 13.48 1.63
C SER A 50 1.32 13.21 0.12
N ALA A 51 2.25 13.80 -0.64
CA ALA A 51 2.34 13.68 -2.09
C ALA A 51 1.02 14.06 -2.82
N TYR A 52 0.33 15.09 -2.34
CA TYR A 52 -0.98 15.52 -2.81
C TYR A 52 -2.00 14.38 -2.84
N GLY A 53 -2.03 13.56 -1.78
CA GLY A 53 -2.88 12.37 -1.67
C GLY A 53 -2.40 11.17 -2.52
N GLY A 54 -1.25 11.29 -3.18
CA GLY A 54 -0.70 10.25 -4.06
C GLY A 54 -0.55 8.89 -3.38
N PHE A 55 -0.15 8.85 -2.11
CA PHE A 55 0.00 7.62 -1.32
C PHE A 55 -1.32 6.84 -1.17
N GLN A 56 -2.42 7.54 -0.87
CA GLN A 56 -3.75 6.92 -0.77
C GLN A 56 -4.24 6.40 -2.13
N TRP A 57 -4.05 7.17 -3.21
CA TRP A 57 -4.42 6.73 -4.56
C TRP A 57 -3.57 5.55 -5.03
N LEU A 58 -2.28 5.55 -4.71
CA LEU A 58 -1.35 4.46 -4.98
C LEU A 58 -1.80 3.17 -4.30
N THR A 59 -2.19 3.24 -3.03
CA THR A 59 -2.73 2.09 -2.28
C THR A 59 -3.90 1.43 -3.02
N ILE A 60 -4.86 2.22 -3.51
CA ILE A 60 -6.00 1.70 -4.31
C ILE A 60 -5.50 1.02 -5.59
N LEU A 61 -4.59 1.67 -6.33
CA LEU A 61 -4.05 1.12 -7.58
C LEU A 61 -3.31 -0.21 -7.34
N ILE A 62 -2.54 -0.31 -6.26
CA ILE A 62 -1.83 -1.53 -5.88
C ILE A 62 -2.80 -2.64 -5.45
N ILE A 63 -3.91 -2.32 -4.79
CA ILE A 63 -4.97 -3.31 -4.50
C ILE A 63 -5.54 -3.87 -5.81
N VAL A 64 -5.85 -3.01 -6.78
CA VAL A 64 -6.37 -3.43 -8.09
C VAL A 64 -5.38 -4.32 -8.83
N ILE A 65 -4.13 -3.88 -8.92
CA ILE A 65 -3.07 -4.61 -9.62
C ILE A 65 -2.74 -5.94 -8.94
N GLY A 66 -2.62 -5.93 -7.62
CA GLY A 66 -2.29 -7.11 -6.83
C GLY A 66 -3.39 -8.17 -6.91
N SER A 67 -4.65 -7.75 -6.82
CA SER A 67 -5.80 -8.65 -7.00
C SER A 67 -5.77 -9.33 -8.36
N GLY A 68 -5.68 -8.54 -9.44
CA GLY A 68 -5.65 -9.07 -10.80
C GLY A 68 -4.46 -10.01 -11.06
N CYS A 69 -3.27 -9.70 -10.53
CA CYS A 69 -2.07 -10.52 -10.71
C CYS A 69 -2.26 -11.98 -10.26
N VAL A 70 -3.09 -12.21 -9.24
CA VAL A 70 -3.38 -13.55 -8.71
C VAL A 70 -4.62 -14.14 -9.37
N THR A 71 -5.74 -13.40 -9.46
CA THR A 71 -7.00 -13.99 -9.91
C THR A 71 -7.01 -14.31 -11.40
N MET A 72 -6.35 -13.51 -12.25
CA MET A 72 -6.34 -13.73 -13.70
C MET A 72 -5.78 -15.11 -14.10
N GLU A 73 -4.87 -15.67 -13.30
CA GLU A 73 -4.32 -17.01 -13.59
C GLU A 73 -5.35 -18.13 -13.41
N PHE A 74 -6.31 -17.94 -12.50
CA PHE A 74 -7.41 -18.88 -12.28
C PHE A 74 -8.59 -18.58 -13.19
N GLU A 75 -8.91 -17.30 -13.43
CA GLU A 75 -9.99 -16.86 -14.31
C GLU A 75 -9.79 -17.35 -15.75
N TYR A 76 -8.55 -17.24 -16.27
CA TYR A 76 -8.22 -17.67 -17.63
C TYR A 76 -7.62 -19.09 -17.71
N GLY A 77 -7.50 -19.79 -16.59
CA GLY A 77 -6.97 -21.16 -16.54
C GLY A 77 -5.48 -21.30 -16.87
N THR A 78 -4.73 -20.19 -16.98
CA THR A 78 -3.29 -20.18 -17.31
C THR A 78 -2.42 -20.77 -16.19
N ILE A 79 -2.98 -20.93 -14.98
CA ILE A 79 -2.31 -21.60 -13.87
C ILE A 79 -1.90 -23.04 -14.19
N LYS A 80 -2.63 -23.76 -15.06
CA LYS A 80 -2.26 -25.12 -15.52
C LYS A 80 -0.88 -25.14 -16.17
N GLN A 81 -0.69 -24.24 -17.12
CA GLN A 81 0.57 -24.12 -17.87
C GLN A 81 1.69 -23.59 -16.98
N LEU A 82 1.40 -22.65 -16.09
CA LEU A 82 2.42 -22.09 -15.21
C LEU A 82 2.90 -23.09 -14.15
N ALA A 83 1.99 -23.92 -13.65
CA ALA A 83 2.29 -24.94 -12.65
C ALA A 83 3.20 -26.07 -13.17
N THR A 84 3.25 -26.34 -14.48
CA THR A 84 4.18 -27.33 -15.06
C THR A 84 5.60 -26.80 -15.23
N GLN A 85 5.78 -25.47 -15.18
CA GLN A 85 7.07 -24.80 -15.35
C GLN A 85 7.83 -24.59 -14.03
N VAL A 86 7.25 -24.98 -12.89
CA VAL A 86 7.83 -24.76 -11.56
C VAL A 86 7.78 -26.02 -10.70
N ASN A 87 8.79 -26.19 -9.83
CA ASN A 87 8.81 -27.29 -8.86
C ASN A 87 7.77 -27.11 -7.75
N HIS A 88 7.49 -25.86 -7.35
CA HIS A 88 6.55 -25.56 -6.28
C HIS A 88 5.64 -24.39 -6.66
N ARG A 89 4.32 -24.58 -6.56
CA ARG A 89 3.34 -23.55 -6.95
C ARG A 89 3.42 -22.27 -6.11
N TRP A 90 3.86 -22.37 -4.85
CA TRP A 90 4.03 -21.19 -4.00
C TRP A 90 5.10 -20.22 -4.53
N THR A 91 6.07 -20.68 -5.34
CA THR A 91 7.07 -19.77 -5.93
C THR A 91 6.47 -18.85 -6.98
N ILE A 92 5.39 -19.26 -7.65
CA ILE A 92 4.63 -18.39 -8.55
C ILE A 92 4.01 -17.24 -7.75
N PHE A 93 3.34 -17.60 -6.64
CA PHE A 93 2.68 -16.65 -5.77
C PHE A 93 3.67 -15.62 -5.20
N VAL A 94 4.79 -16.08 -4.65
CA VAL A 94 5.84 -15.19 -4.12
C VAL A 94 6.48 -14.35 -5.23
N GLY A 95 6.67 -14.88 -6.43
CA GLY A 95 7.20 -14.13 -7.56
C GLY A 95 6.29 -12.96 -7.97
N LYS A 96 4.98 -13.19 -7.99
CA LYS A 96 3.97 -12.15 -8.22
C LYS A 96 3.94 -11.13 -7.08
N TYR A 97 4.09 -11.58 -5.83
CA TYR A 97 4.14 -10.68 -4.69
C TYR A 97 5.33 -9.72 -4.79
N VAL A 98 6.53 -10.26 -5.08
CA VAL A 98 7.75 -9.46 -5.30
C VAL A 98 7.61 -8.51 -6.49
N LEU A 99 6.98 -8.95 -7.59
CA LEU A 99 6.67 -8.09 -8.73
C LEU A 99 5.84 -6.87 -8.30
N VAL A 100 4.75 -7.09 -7.57
CA VAL A 100 3.83 -6.02 -7.15
C VAL A 100 4.51 -5.08 -6.14
N LEU A 101 5.33 -5.60 -5.23
CA LEU A 101 6.15 -4.76 -4.34
C LEU A 101 7.15 -3.90 -5.12
N GLY A 102 7.84 -4.48 -6.10
CA GLY A 102 8.77 -3.73 -6.96
C GLY A 102 8.05 -2.64 -7.76
N TYR A 103 6.83 -2.92 -8.22
CA TYR A 103 6.01 -1.92 -8.89
C TYR A 103 5.50 -0.83 -7.95
N SER A 104 5.13 -1.19 -6.71
CA SER A 104 4.81 -0.22 -5.65
C SER A 104 5.96 0.76 -5.42
N LEU A 105 7.20 0.25 -5.30
CA LEU A 105 8.40 1.10 -5.17
C LEU A 105 8.54 2.09 -6.33
N LEU A 106 8.31 1.65 -7.57
CA LEU A 106 8.37 2.54 -8.74
C LEU A 106 7.29 3.63 -8.68
N LEU A 107 6.06 3.29 -8.28
CA LEU A 107 4.98 4.26 -8.14
C LEU A 107 5.23 5.26 -7.01
N HIS A 108 5.85 4.86 -5.90
CA HIS A 108 6.25 5.79 -4.83
C HIS A 108 7.33 6.76 -5.31
N GLY A 109 8.34 6.26 -6.04
CA GLY A 109 9.35 7.10 -6.67
C GLY A 109 8.72 8.11 -7.65
N LEU A 110 7.76 7.65 -8.46
CA LEU A 110 6.98 8.53 -9.34
C LEU A 110 6.20 9.57 -8.55
N ALA A 111 5.51 9.18 -7.47
CA ALA A 111 4.74 10.09 -6.63
C ALA A 111 5.62 11.20 -6.07
N VAL A 112 6.81 10.88 -5.54
CA VAL A 112 7.77 11.88 -5.06
C VAL A 112 8.17 12.83 -6.19
N VAL A 113 8.57 12.31 -7.36
CA VAL A 113 8.96 13.15 -8.51
C VAL A 113 7.82 14.06 -8.96
N VAL A 114 6.60 13.53 -9.05
CA VAL A 114 5.42 14.30 -9.44
C VAL A 114 5.11 15.38 -8.40
N THR A 115 5.24 15.11 -7.10
CA THR A 115 5.11 16.12 -6.06
C THR A 115 6.14 17.23 -6.19
N LEU A 116 7.40 16.90 -6.53
CA LEU A 116 8.44 17.90 -6.78
C LEU A 116 8.04 18.84 -7.94
N LEU A 117 7.53 18.27 -9.03
CA LEU A 117 7.08 19.01 -10.21
C LEU A 117 5.83 19.86 -9.91
N LEU A 118 4.83 19.26 -9.27
CA LEU A 118 3.57 19.93 -8.96
C LEU A 118 3.79 21.10 -8.00
N LYS A 119 4.68 20.99 -7.00
CA LYS A 119 4.95 22.10 -6.08
C LYS A 119 5.48 23.35 -6.81
N VAL A 120 6.25 23.21 -7.88
CA VAL A 120 6.77 24.36 -8.65
C VAL A 120 5.62 25.20 -9.23
N GLY A 121 4.51 24.57 -9.64
CA GLY A 121 3.27 25.26 -10.00
C GLY A 121 2.41 25.58 -8.78
N ALA A 122 1.91 24.50 -8.17
CA ALA A 122 1.26 24.25 -6.87
C ALA A 122 1.48 25.17 -5.66
N GLY A 123 2.66 25.00 -5.07
CA GLY A 123 3.02 25.45 -3.73
C GLY A 123 3.97 26.63 -3.80
N ARG A 124 3.57 27.69 -4.51
CA ARG A 124 4.36 28.93 -4.60
C ARG A 124 4.47 29.53 -3.19
N GLY A 125 5.71 29.73 -2.73
CA GLY A 125 6.02 30.41 -1.46
C GLY A 125 6.63 29.54 -0.36
N LEU A 126 6.51 28.20 -0.43
CA LEU A 126 7.18 27.32 0.54
C LEU A 126 8.55 26.86 0.04
N HIS A 127 9.58 27.00 0.85
CA HIS A 127 10.90 26.41 0.57
C HIS A 127 10.93 24.94 0.99
N TRP A 128 11.73 24.12 0.31
CA TRP A 128 11.88 22.70 0.67
C TRP A 128 12.51 22.51 2.06
N GLN A 129 13.32 23.48 2.48
CA GLN A 129 13.96 23.56 3.79
C GLN A 129 13.02 24.08 4.89
N THR A 130 11.79 24.50 4.56
CA THR A 130 10.83 24.95 5.57
C THR A 130 10.56 23.81 6.55
N SER A 131 10.67 24.13 7.85
CA SER A 131 10.37 23.17 8.93
C SER A 131 8.89 22.78 8.91
N TYR A 132 8.63 21.49 9.06
CA TYR A 132 7.30 20.92 9.24
C TYR A 132 7.25 20.06 10.52
N LEU A 133 7.01 18.76 10.43
CA LEU A 133 7.00 17.88 11.60
C LEU A 133 8.42 17.55 12.06
N TYR A 134 8.57 17.33 13.37
CA TYR A 134 9.83 16.91 14.01
C TYR A 134 11.03 17.83 13.74
N HIS A 135 10.79 19.11 13.47
CA HIS A 135 11.81 20.08 13.03
C HIS A 135 12.58 19.67 11.76
N GLN A 136 12.03 18.71 11.00
CA GLN A 136 12.59 18.26 9.75
C GLN A 136 12.09 19.15 8.60
N SER A 137 12.87 19.16 7.52
CA SER A 137 12.49 19.86 6.29
C SER A 137 11.23 19.25 5.68
N LEU A 138 10.51 20.03 4.88
CA LEU A 138 9.34 19.56 4.16
C LEU A 138 9.69 18.42 3.20
N LEU A 139 10.86 18.48 2.56
CA LEU A 139 11.36 17.41 1.71
C LEU A 139 11.63 16.13 2.50
N ALA A 140 12.24 16.23 3.68
CA ALA A 140 12.47 15.07 4.53
C ALA A 140 11.14 14.43 4.95
N ASN A 141 10.13 15.23 5.31
CA ASN A 141 8.80 14.71 5.64
C ASN A 141 8.12 14.00 4.46
N LEU A 142 8.21 14.54 3.23
CA LEU A 142 7.72 13.87 2.03
C LEU A 142 8.38 12.50 1.83
N VAL A 143 9.70 12.43 1.95
CA VAL A 143 10.45 11.18 1.77
C VAL A 143 10.13 10.19 2.89
N THR A 144 10.06 10.64 4.14
CA THR A 144 9.70 9.79 5.28
C THR A 144 8.29 9.22 5.12
N ASN A 145 7.30 10.02 4.74
CA ASN A 145 5.94 9.52 4.47
C ASN A 145 5.94 8.52 3.30
N ALA A 146 6.65 8.79 2.20
CA ALA A 146 6.75 7.86 1.08
C ALA A 146 7.34 6.50 1.51
N LEU A 147 8.35 6.51 2.39
CA LEU A 147 8.96 5.29 2.92
C LEU A 147 8.03 4.54 3.87
N LEU A 148 7.31 5.26 4.73
CA LEU A 148 6.33 4.68 5.66
C LEU A 148 5.13 4.08 4.91
N ASP A 149 4.58 4.77 3.92
CA ASP A 149 3.48 4.26 3.07
C ASP A 149 3.94 3.03 2.28
N MET A 150 5.12 3.08 1.66
CA MET A 150 5.69 1.95 0.94
C MET A 150 5.89 0.73 1.86
N TYR A 151 6.40 0.97 3.07
CA TYR A 151 6.60 -0.07 4.07
C TYR A 151 5.25 -0.64 4.55
N GLY A 152 4.30 0.22 4.89
CA GLY A 152 2.94 -0.17 5.29
C GLY A 152 2.22 -0.98 4.21
N GLY A 153 2.45 -0.61 2.95
CA GLY A 153 1.94 -1.27 1.76
C GLY A 153 2.38 -2.73 1.62
N VAL A 154 3.49 -3.16 2.22
CA VAL A 154 3.95 -4.56 2.21
C VAL A 154 2.86 -5.50 2.75
N MET A 155 2.25 -5.12 3.88
CA MET A 155 1.14 -5.87 4.47
C MET A 155 -0.13 -5.78 3.62
N ILE A 156 -0.44 -4.60 3.04
CA ILE A 156 -1.62 -4.41 2.19
C ILE A 156 -1.54 -5.32 0.95
N VAL A 157 -0.40 -5.39 0.28
CA VAL A 157 -0.21 -6.31 -0.85
C VAL A 157 -0.40 -7.76 -0.38
N GLY A 158 0.10 -8.12 0.81
CA GLY A 158 -0.05 -9.45 1.37
C GLY A 158 -1.52 -9.82 1.61
N LEU A 159 -2.27 -8.90 2.22
CA LEU A 159 -3.71 -9.03 2.44
C LEU A 159 -4.47 -9.22 1.12
N VAL A 160 -4.20 -8.38 0.12
CA VAL A 160 -4.86 -8.47 -1.19
C VAL A 160 -4.55 -9.80 -1.88
N PHE A 161 -3.30 -10.26 -1.81
CA PHE A 161 -2.90 -11.54 -2.37
C PHE A 161 -3.60 -12.73 -1.69
N LEU A 162 -3.75 -12.67 -0.36
CA LEU A 162 -4.54 -13.63 0.40
C LEU A 162 -5.99 -13.64 -0.08
N LEU A 163 -6.64 -12.47 -0.14
CA LEU A 163 -8.03 -12.32 -0.59
C LEU A 163 -8.22 -12.81 -2.03
N ALA A 164 -7.30 -12.48 -2.92
CA ALA A 164 -7.32 -12.92 -4.31
C ALA A 164 -7.16 -14.45 -4.45
N SER A 165 -6.40 -15.08 -3.56
CA SER A 165 -6.24 -16.54 -3.55
C SER A 165 -7.55 -17.27 -3.22
N PHE A 166 -8.41 -16.67 -2.39
CA PHE A 166 -9.76 -17.16 -2.11
C PHE A 166 -10.78 -16.80 -3.19
N SER A 167 -10.52 -15.74 -3.95
CA SER A 167 -11.52 -15.17 -4.85
C SER A 167 -11.57 -15.89 -6.20
N ARG A 168 -12.77 -15.97 -6.77
CA ARG A 168 -12.98 -16.48 -8.15
C ARG A 168 -12.78 -15.40 -9.21
N ASN A 169 -12.98 -14.14 -8.84
CA ASN A 169 -12.75 -12.99 -9.69
C ASN A 169 -11.95 -11.90 -8.95
N SER A 170 -11.31 -11.00 -9.70
CA SER A 170 -10.58 -9.85 -9.15
C SER A 170 -11.47 -8.89 -8.37
N ALA A 171 -12.72 -8.72 -8.78
CA ALA A 171 -13.66 -7.74 -8.23
C ALA A 171 -13.91 -7.95 -6.72
N ALA A 172 -14.11 -9.20 -6.28
CA ALA A 172 -14.34 -9.50 -4.86
C ALA A 172 -13.14 -9.11 -3.99
N ALA A 173 -11.93 -9.51 -4.39
CA ALA A 173 -10.71 -9.17 -3.66
C ALA A 173 -10.41 -7.66 -3.68
N ILE A 174 -10.73 -6.96 -4.77
CA ILE A 174 -10.63 -5.50 -4.84
C ILE A 174 -11.59 -4.84 -3.84
N ALA A 175 -12.87 -5.21 -3.88
CA ALA A 175 -13.89 -4.60 -3.01
C ALA A 175 -13.56 -4.81 -1.52
N ILE A 176 -13.17 -6.02 -1.14
CA ILE A 176 -12.80 -6.34 0.25
C ILE A 176 -11.48 -5.65 0.62
N GLY A 177 -10.48 -5.63 -0.26
CA GLY A 177 -9.19 -4.99 0.00
C GLY A 177 -9.31 -3.49 0.20
N VAL A 178 -10.07 -2.80 -0.67
CA VAL A 178 -10.36 -1.37 -0.53
C VAL A 178 -11.17 -1.11 0.74
N GLY A 179 -12.23 -1.87 0.98
CA GLY A 179 -13.03 -1.74 2.20
C GLY A 179 -12.19 -1.92 3.47
N ALA A 180 -11.31 -2.91 3.49
CA ALA A 180 -10.41 -3.15 4.61
C ALA A 180 -9.43 -1.98 4.84
N CYS A 181 -8.84 -1.40 3.80
CA CYS A 181 -7.89 -0.29 3.97
C CYS A 181 -8.57 1.00 4.45
N PHE A 182 -9.78 1.30 3.94
CA PHE A 182 -10.49 2.53 4.31
C PHE A 182 -11.24 2.44 5.64
N MET A 183 -11.70 1.25 6.02
CA MET A 183 -12.46 1.05 7.26
C MET A 183 -11.62 0.45 8.39
N GLY A 184 -10.49 -0.19 8.07
CA GLY A 184 -9.70 -0.98 9.01
C GLY A 184 -9.26 -0.17 10.22
N GLU A 185 -8.66 0.99 10.01
CA GLU A 185 -8.25 1.91 11.08
C GLU A 185 -9.41 2.21 12.05
N GLY A 186 -10.58 2.56 11.51
CA GLY A 186 -11.80 2.78 12.27
C GLY A 186 -12.22 1.54 13.06
N VAL A 187 -12.24 0.37 12.42
CA VAL A 187 -12.55 -0.92 13.07
C VAL A 187 -11.59 -1.21 14.22
N SER A 188 -10.28 -1.01 14.03
CA SER A 188 -9.27 -1.19 15.07
C SER A 188 -9.51 -0.24 16.25
N SER A 189 -9.71 1.05 15.96
CA SER A 189 -9.94 2.06 16.99
C SER A 189 -11.17 1.74 17.84
N LEU A 190 -12.29 1.33 17.22
CA LEU A 190 -13.52 0.95 17.90
C LEU A 190 -13.32 -0.29 18.76
N LEU A 191 -12.59 -1.28 18.23
CA LEU A 191 -12.25 -2.52 18.93
C LEU A 191 -11.40 -2.25 20.18
N LEU A 192 -10.40 -1.37 20.10
CA LEU A 192 -9.55 -1.01 21.24
C LEU A 192 -10.29 -0.16 22.28
N GLN A 193 -11.18 0.74 21.84
CA GLN A 193 -11.98 1.56 22.74
C GLN A 193 -13.05 0.76 23.47
N SER A 194 -13.65 -0.22 22.79
CA SER A 194 -14.74 -1.04 23.33
C SER A 194 -14.24 -2.11 24.29
N PHE A 195 -13.06 -2.69 24.05
CA PHE A 195 -12.51 -3.80 24.83
C PHE A 195 -11.25 -3.40 25.61
N LYS A 196 -11.36 -2.37 26.46
CA LYS A 196 -10.22 -1.79 27.20
C LYS A 196 -9.38 -2.81 27.98
N SER A 197 -10.01 -3.81 28.59
CA SER A 197 -9.31 -4.86 29.35
C SER A 197 -8.46 -5.78 28.47
N LEU A 198 -8.77 -5.89 27.18
CA LEU A 198 -8.09 -6.75 26.21
C LEU A 198 -7.09 -6.00 25.33
N VAL A 199 -6.97 -4.67 25.47
CA VAL A 199 -6.02 -3.82 24.73
C VAL A 199 -4.59 -4.37 24.69
N PRO A 200 -4.01 -4.92 25.78
CA PRO A 200 -2.65 -5.46 25.74
C PRO A 200 -2.43 -6.51 24.64
N LEU A 201 -3.47 -7.29 24.32
CA LEU A 201 -3.47 -8.31 23.26
C LEU A 201 -4.00 -7.74 21.94
N MET A 202 -5.15 -7.06 21.98
CA MET A 202 -5.90 -6.63 20.79
C MET A 202 -5.22 -5.52 20.00
N LYS A 203 -4.31 -4.75 20.60
CA LYS A 203 -3.54 -3.73 19.89
C LYS A 203 -2.69 -4.28 18.75
N TRP A 204 -2.40 -5.59 18.75
CA TRP A 204 -1.66 -6.26 17.68
C TRP A 204 -2.55 -6.74 16.52
N ASN A 205 -3.82 -6.33 16.48
CA ASN A 205 -4.71 -6.66 15.36
C ASN A 205 -4.19 -6.07 14.03
N PRO A 206 -4.47 -6.69 12.87
CA PRO A 206 -3.89 -6.28 11.60
C PRO A 206 -4.27 -4.86 11.21
N PHE A 207 -5.50 -4.43 11.48
CA PHE A 207 -5.96 -3.11 11.10
C PHE A 207 -5.32 -1.99 11.89
N ASN A 208 -4.84 -2.25 13.11
CA ASN A 208 -4.06 -1.28 13.87
C ASN A 208 -2.73 -0.95 13.17
N MET A 209 -2.19 -1.88 12.38
CA MET A 209 -0.93 -1.69 11.66
C MET A 209 -1.05 -0.74 10.46
N PHE A 210 -2.27 -0.34 10.07
CA PHE A 210 -2.49 0.64 9.00
C PHE A 210 -2.13 2.06 9.43
N PHE A 211 -2.19 2.38 10.72
CA PHE A 211 -1.89 3.70 11.28
C PHE A 211 -0.42 4.16 11.19
N LEU A 212 0.46 3.47 10.44
CA LEU A 212 1.89 3.80 10.40
C LEU A 212 2.16 5.25 9.96
N GLN A 213 1.46 5.73 8.92
CA GLN A 213 1.63 7.08 8.41
C GLN A 213 0.87 8.11 9.26
N GLU A 214 -0.31 7.73 9.73
CA GLU A 214 -1.21 8.55 10.54
C GLU A 214 -0.60 8.85 11.90
N GLU A 215 0.05 7.86 12.52
CA GLU A 215 0.77 8.05 13.79
C GLU A 215 2.04 8.88 13.61
N TYR A 216 2.74 8.74 12.47
CA TYR A 216 3.84 9.65 12.14
C TYR A 216 3.37 11.09 11.96
N GLY A 217 2.22 11.30 11.30
CA GLY A 217 1.60 12.61 11.15
C GLY A 217 1.02 13.17 12.45
N ASN A 218 0.60 12.29 13.38
CA ASN A 218 -0.04 12.64 14.63
C ASN A 218 0.44 11.74 15.79
N PRO A 219 1.51 12.15 16.51
CA PRO A 219 2.07 11.39 17.63
C PRO A 219 1.10 11.05 18.76
N SER A 220 0.00 11.80 18.89
CA SER A 220 -1.02 11.52 19.91
C SER A 220 -1.73 10.18 19.69
N TYR A 221 -1.68 9.63 18.47
CA TYR A 221 -2.28 8.34 18.12
C TYR A 221 -1.64 7.19 18.90
N GLN A 222 -0.33 7.26 19.16
CA GLN A 222 0.36 6.25 19.96
C GLN A 222 -0.32 6.01 21.32
N GLN A 223 -0.76 7.08 21.99
CA GLN A 223 -1.34 6.99 23.33
C GLN A 223 -2.85 6.75 23.30
N ASN A 224 -3.55 7.36 22.34
CA ASN A 224 -5.01 7.46 22.36
C ASN A 224 -5.72 6.50 21.39
N VAL A 225 -5.00 5.95 20.41
CA VAL A 225 -5.59 5.17 19.31
C VAL A 225 -4.92 3.80 19.19
N THR A 226 -3.61 3.76 18.94
CA THR A 226 -2.91 2.54 18.53
C THR A 226 -2.36 1.75 19.73
N HIS A 227 -1.98 2.45 20.81
CA HIS A 227 -1.27 1.87 21.96
C HIS A 227 0.03 1.14 21.60
N LEU A 228 0.60 1.48 20.44
CA LEU A 228 1.83 0.94 19.90
C LEU A 228 2.68 2.10 19.38
N THR A 229 4.00 1.98 19.53
CA THR A 229 4.94 2.89 18.88
C THR A 229 5.01 2.60 17.39
N ILE A 230 5.44 3.58 16.58
CA ILE A 230 5.78 3.39 15.16
C ILE A 230 6.66 2.16 14.94
N GLN A 231 7.69 1.92 15.77
CA GLN A 231 8.53 0.72 15.66
C GLN A 231 7.75 -0.58 15.87
N GLN A 232 6.85 -0.61 16.85
CA GLN A 232 6.00 -1.78 17.10
C GLN A 232 4.98 -1.98 15.98
N LEU A 233 4.39 -0.91 15.45
CA LEU A 233 3.54 -0.95 14.26
C LEU A 233 4.32 -1.49 13.05
N SER A 234 5.57 -1.05 12.86
CA SER A 234 6.42 -1.54 11.78
C SER A 234 6.71 -3.04 11.89
N VAL A 235 6.99 -3.53 13.10
CA VAL A 235 7.20 -4.97 13.35
C VAL A 235 5.91 -5.75 13.13
N GLY A 236 4.78 -5.27 13.66
CA GLY A 236 3.49 -5.92 13.49
C GLY A 236 3.04 -5.95 12.02
N ASN A 237 3.31 -4.90 11.25
CA ASN A 237 3.06 -4.86 9.81
C ASN A 237 3.81 -6.00 9.07
N LEU A 238 5.10 -6.21 9.36
CA LEU A 238 5.85 -7.33 8.77
C LEU A 238 5.33 -8.69 9.22
N VAL A 239 5.01 -8.85 10.50
CA VAL A 239 4.45 -10.11 11.01
C VAL A 239 3.15 -10.45 10.28
N TRP A 240 2.23 -9.49 10.16
CA TRP A 240 0.98 -9.69 9.43
C TRP A 240 1.20 -9.89 7.93
N ALA A 241 2.15 -9.19 7.32
CA ALA A 241 2.52 -9.41 5.92
C ALA A 241 2.98 -10.86 5.69
N LEU A 242 3.88 -11.37 6.53
CA LEU A 242 4.35 -12.75 6.46
C LEU A 242 3.22 -13.76 6.69
N CYS A 243 2.32 -13.49 7.64
CA CYS A 243 1.13 -14.31 7.87
C CYS A 243 0.23 -14.35 6.62
N PHE A 244 -0.13 -13.19 6.05
CA PHE A 244 -1.01 -13.13 4.88
C PHE A 244 -0.38 -13.78 3.65
N VAL A 245 0.90 -13.52 3.39
CA VAL A 245 1.65 -14.14 2.29
C VAL A 245 1.78 -15.63 2.49
N GLY A 246 2.10 -16.09 3.71
CA GLY A 246 2.24 -17.52 4.02
C GLY A 246 0.93 -18.29 3.84
N VAL A 247 -0.16 -17.79 4.44
CA VAL A 247 -1.49 -18.40 4.31
C VAL A 247 -1.96 -18.35 2.85
N GLY A 248 -1.80 -17.21 2.17
CA GLY A 248 -2.15 -17.04 0.76
C GLY A 248 -1.40 -18.01 -0.15
N ALA A 249 -0.09 -18.17 0.07
CA ALA A 249 0.74 -19.10 -0.70
C ALA A 249 0.30 -20.56 -0.54
N VAL A 250 -0.10 -20.97 0.67
CA VAL A 250 -0.64 -22.31 0.93
C VAL A 250 -1.94 -22.53 0.17
N ILE A 251 -2.88 -21.58 0.26
CA ILE A 251 -4.19 -21.67 -0.42
C ILE A 251 -4.00 -21.71 -1.93
N PHE A 252 -3.19 -20.78 -2.47
CA PHE A 252 -2.86 -20.71 -3.89
C PHE A 252 -2.30 -22.04 -4.40
N SER A 253 -1.41 -22.68 -3.63
CA SER A 253 -0.77 -23.94 -4.03
C SER A 253 -1.72 -25.14 -4.01
N ARG A 254 -2.68 -25.14 -3.07
CA ARG A 254 -3.65 -26.24 -2.88
C ARG A 254 -4.93 -26.10 -3.70
N ARG A 255 -5.17 -24.94 -4.30
CA ARG A 255 -6.36 -24.69 -5.11
C ARG A 255 -6.41 -25.69 -6.28
N GLN A 256 -7.55 -26.36 -6.41
CA GLN A 256 -7.79 -27.29 -7.51
C GLN A 256 -7.83 -26.53 -8.84
N ILE A 257 -7.29 -27.16 -9.88
CA ILE A 257 -7.02 -26.58 -11.20
C ILE A 257 -7.79 -27.37 -12.27
#